data_AF-E1KRM7-F1
#
_entry.id   AF-E1KRM7-F1
#
_cell.length_a   1.000
_cell.length_b   1.000
_cell.length_c   1.000
_cell.angle_alpha   90.00
_cell.angle_beta   90.00
_cell.angle_gamma   90.00
#
_symmetry.space_group_name_H-M   'P 1'
#
loop_
_entity.id
_entity.type
_entity.pdbx_description
1 polymer ?
#
loop_
_entity_poly.entity_id
_entity_poly.type
_entity_poly.pdbx_seq_one_letter_code
_entity_poly.pdbx_strand_id
1 'polypeptide(L)'
;MAKIHIKSEKLTPFGGLFSIMEQFDSTLSSVIDSTLGLRCGSFGYQYSEIIRSLMSIYFCGGSCTPGCHYSFDEPLSLHPTLRTCSSDTILRAIKELTQENISYTSDMGKTYDFNTADTLNTLLLKAGSIN
;
A
#
# COMPACT_ATOMS: atom_id res chain seq x y z
N MET A 1 5.53 -45.91 -0.97
CA MET A 1 6.12 -44.90 -1.87
C MET A 1 5.15 -43.74 -1.99
N ALA A 2 5.55 -42.55 -1.56
CA ALA A 2 4.69 -41.36 -1.66
C ALA A 2 4.62 -40.90 -3.13
N LYS A 3 3.40 -40.77 -3.68
CA LYS A 3 3.17 -40.20 -5.00
C LYS A 3 3.47 -38.70 -4.93
N ILE A 4 4.66 -38.30 -5.37
CA ILE A 4 5.00 -36.89 -5.53
C ILE A 4 4.32 -36.41 -6.81
N HIS A 5 3.22 -35.68 -6.65
CA HIS A 5 2.58 -34.97 -7.76
C HIS A 5 3.41 -33.71 -8.04
N ILE A 6 4.29 -33.76 -9.05
CA ILE A 6 5.03 -32.57 -9.49
C ILE A 6 4.04 -31.72 -10.30
N LYS A 7 3.42 -30.73 -9.64
CA LYS A 7 2.65 -29.71 -10.36
C LYS A 7 3.63 -28.80 -11.11
N SER A 8 3.63 -28.91 -12.44
CA SER A 8 4.39 -28.07 -13.37
C SER A 8 3.74 -26.68 -13.57
N GLU A 9 3.15 -26.10 -12.52
CA GLU A 9 2.71 -24.72 -12.59
C GLU A 9 3.97 -23.84 -12.48
N LYS A 10 4.11 -22.86 -13.36
CA LYS A 10 5.24 -21.92 -13.42
C LYS A 10 5.36 -21.25 -12.05
N LEU A 11 6.26 -21.74 -11.20
CA LEU A 11 6.41 -21.26 -9.83
C LEU A 11 6.80 -19.78 -9.91
N THR A 12 5.85 -18.90 -9.59
CA THR A 12 6.16 -17.47 -9.55
C THR A 12 6.96 -17.21 -8.27
N PRO A 13 8.05 -16.42 -8.33
CA PRO A 13 8.78 -16.05 -7.11
C PRO A 13 7.93 -15.21 -6.15
N PHE A 14 6.71 -14.82 -6.55
CA PHE A 14 5.77 -13.98 -5.81
C PHE A 14 4.53 -14.73 -5.29
N GLY A 15 4.50 -16.07 -5.33
CA GLY A 15 3.33 -16.82 -4.85
C GLY A 15 2.92 -16.48 -3.41
N GLY A 16 3.89 -16.26 -2.52
CA GLY A 16 3.63 -15.79 -1.16
C GLY A 16 3.12 -14.35 -1.09
N LEU A 17 3.59 -13.49 -2.00
CA LEU A 17 3.16 -12.09 -2.07
C LEU A 17 1.68 -11.99 -2.44
N PHE A 18 1.19 -12.81 -3.38
CA PHE A 18 -0.22 -12.83 -3.75
C PHE A 18 -1.11 -13.17 -2.56
N SER A 19 -0.75 -14.18 -1.77
CA SER A 19 -1.51 -14.52 -0.56
C SER A 19 -1.55 -13.37 0.45
N ILE A 20 -0.44 -12.65 0.65
CA ILE A 20 -0.40 -11.47 1.53
C ILE A 20 -1.29 -10.35 0.98
N MET A 21 -1.26 -10.11 -0.34
CA MET A 21 -2.08 -9.08 -0.97
C MET A 21 -3.57 -9.38 -0.94
N GLU A 22 -3.98 -10.65 -1.03
CA GLU A 22 -5.37 -11.07 -0.86
C GLU A 22 -5.85 -10.87 0.59
N GLN A 23 -5.00 -11.18 1.57
CA GLN A 23 -5.29 -10.90 2.98
C GLN A 23 -5.42 -9.40 3.24
N PHE A 24 -4.54 -8.60 2.66
CA PHE A 24 -4.66 -7.14 2.71
C PHE A 24 -5.99 -6.69 2.11
N ASP A 25 -6.37 -7.20 0.94
CA ASP A 25 -7.56 -6.74 0.24
C ASP A 25 -8.85 -7.08 1.01
N SER A 26 -8.92 -8.29 1.56
CA SER A 26 -10.07 -8.75 2.36
C SER A 26 -10.19 -8.06 3.71
N THR A 27 -9.10 -7.58 4.29
CA THR A 27 -9.07 -7.04 5.65
C THR A 27 -9.04 -5.51 5.67
N LEU A 28 -8.19 -4.89 4.86
CA LEU A 28 -7.83 -3.47 4.97
C LEU A 28 -8.46 -2.60 3.90
N SER A 29 -8.71 -3.10 2.68
CA SER A 29 -9.17 -2.25 1.57
C SER A 29 -10.44 -1.48 1.91
N SER A 30 -11.44 -2.14 2.49
CA SER A 30 -12.68 -1.48 2.89
C SER A 30 -12.48 -0.42 3.98
N VAL A 31 -11.56 -0.66 4.94
CA VAL A 31 -11.30 0.30 6.03
C VAL A 31 -10.55 1.52 5.51
N ILE A 32 -9.62 1.31 4.58
CA ILE A 32 -8.88 2.36 3.90
C ILE A 32 -9.83 3.24 3.10
N ASP A 33 -10.60 2.66 2.18
CA ASP A 33 -11.43 3.44 1.26
C ASP A 33 -12.60 4.13 1.97
N SER A 34 -13.15 3.52 3.03
CA SER A 34 -14.18 4.17 3.85
C SER A 34 -13.65 5.31 4.72
N THR A 35 -12.36 5.31 5.06
CA THR A 35 -11.76 6.34 5.93
C THR A 35 -11.13 7.48 5.12
N LEU A 36 -10.45 7.16 4.02
CA LEU A 36 -9.82 8.15 3.14
C LEU A 36 -10.80 8.69 2.08
N GLY A 37 -11.90 7.99 1.84
CA GLY A 37 -12.90 8.35 0.84
C GLY A 37 -12.47 8.00 -0.59
N LEU A 38 -13.31 8.41 -1.54
CA LEU A 38 -13.07 8.22 -2.96
C LEU A 38 -11.96 9.15 -3.45
N ARG A 39 -10.89 8.57 -4.00
CA ARG A 39 -9.82 9.35 -4.65
C ARG A 39 -10.22 9.84 -6.05
N CYS A 40 -10.87 8.98 -6.83
CA CYS A 40 -11.36 9.28 -8.18
C CYS A 40 -12.77 8.69 -8.38
N GLY A 41 -13.70 9.51 -8.88
CA GLY A 41 -15.11 9.14 -9.07
C GLY A 41 -15.44 8.48 -10.42
N SER A 42 -14.50 8.41 -11.36
CA SER A 42 -14.75 7.90 -12.72
C SER A 42 -13.68 6.93 -13.19
N PHE A 43 -12.46 7.42 -13.45
CA PHE A 43 -11.31 6.60 -13.87
C PHE A 43 -10.12 6.93 -12.98
N GLY A 44 -9.62 5.92 -12.27
CA GLY A 44 -8.47 6.07 -11.38
C GLY A 44 -8.35 4.92 -10.40
N TYR A 45 -7.34 5.00 -9.54
CA TYR A 45 -7.11 4.05 -8.46
C TYR A 45 -7.69 4.59 -7.14
N GLN A 46 -8.32 3.72 -6.36
CA GLN A 46 -8.68 4.02 -4.97
C GLN A 46 -7.45 3.99 -4.06
N TYR A 47 -7.56 4.57 -2.87
CA TYR A 47 -6.44 4.61 -1.92
C TYR A 47 -6.00 3.21 -1.48
N SER A 48 -6.92 2.27 -1.30
CA SER A 48 -6.60 0.86 -1.03
C SER A 48 -5.71 0.24 -2.12
N GLU A 49 -6.04 0.43 -3.38
CA GLU A 49 -5.28 -0.09 -4.53
C GLU A 49 -3.87 0.50 -4.59
N ILE A 50 -3.73 1.79 -4.25
CA ILE A 50 -2.44 2.48 -4.26
C ILE A 50 -1.57 2.05 -3.09
N ILE A 51 -2.14 1.93 -1.89
CA ILE A 51 -1.42 1.45 -0.70
C ILE A 51 -1.00 -0.01 -0.89
N ARG A 52 -1.86 -0.84 -1.49
CA ARG A 52 -1.53 -2.22 -1.84
C ARG A 52 -0.39 -2.30 -2.86
N SER A 53 -0.40 -1.44 -3.87
CA SER A 53 0.70 -1.33 -4.85
C SER A 53 2.00 -0.92 -4.16
N LEU A 54 1.95 0.10 -3.30
CA LEU A 54 3.09 0.54 -2.48
C LEU A 54 3.62 -0.59 -1.58
N MET A 55 2.74 -1.34 -0.94
CA MET A 55 3.09 -2.44 -0.06
C MET A 55 3.73 -3.60 -0.83
N SER A 56 3.26 -3.88 -2.04
CA SER A 56 3.86 -4.85 -2.95
C SER A 56 5.30 -4.48 -3.30
N ILE A 57 5.54 -3.21 -3.63
CA ILE A 57 6.90 -2.70 -3.91
C ILE A 57 7.79 -2.86 -2.68
N TYR A 58 7.28 -2.50 -1.50
CA TYR A 58 8.05 -2.56 -0.25
C TYR A 58 8.44 -4.00 0.12
N PHE A 59 7.50 -4.96 0.04
CA PHE A 59 7.78 -6.37 0.30
C PHE A 59 8.74 -7.00 -0.72
N CYS A 60 8.77 -6.45 -1.94
CA CYS A 60 9.75 -6.83 -2.95
C CYS A 60 11.11 -6.14 -2.78
N GLY A 61 11.31 -5.32 -1.74
CA GLY A 61 12.55 -4.57 -1.50
C GLY A 61 12.76 -3.39 -2.46
N GLY A 62 11.71 -2.97 -3.16
CA GLY A 62 11.73 -1.86 -4.10
C GLY A 62 11.56 -0.49 -3.42
N SER A 63 11.74 0.57 -4.21
CA SER A 63 11.45 1.95 -3.79
C SER A 63 10.49 2.62 -4.77
N CYS A 64 9.79 3.65 -4.33
CA CYS A 64 8.89 4.45 -5.19
C CYS A 64 9.64 5.39 -6.15
N THR A 65 10.92 5.14 -6.40
CA THR A 65 11.70 5.96 -7.34
C THR A 65 11.22 5.71 -8.77
N PRO A 66 11.16 6.76 -9.62
CA PRO A 66 10.83 6.59 -11.04
C PRO A 66 11.84 5.65 -11.68
N GLY A 67 11.41 4.44 -12.08
CA GLY A 67 12.26 3.43 -12.70
C GLY A 67 12.30 2.06 -12.00
N CYS A 68 11.99 1.98 -10.70
CA CYS A 68 11.94 0.69 -10.00
C CYS A 68 10.70 -0.15 -10.38
N HIS A 69 9.67 0.45 -10.96
CA HIS A 69 8.37 -0.19 -11.23
C HIS A 69 8.42 -1.26 -12.35
N TYR A 70 9.22 -1.02 -13.39
CA TYR A 70 9.25 -1.87 -14.60
C TYR A 70 9.66 -3.32 -14.33
N SER A 71 10.49 -3.55 -13.31
CA SER A 71 10.93 -4.90 -12.92
C SER A 71 9.85 -5.70 -12.18
N PHE A 72 8.78 -5.05 -11.70
CA PHE A 72 7.73 -5.66 -10.88
C PHE A 72 6.37 -5.78 -11.59
N ASP A 73 6.13 -5.01 -12.66
CA ASP A 73 4.85 -5.03 -13.37
C ASP A 73 4.57 -6.38 -14.07
N GLU A 74 5.59 -7.03 -14.66
CA GLU A 74 5.41 -8.28 -15.40
C GLU A 74 5.02 -9.47 -14.50
N PRO A 75 5.62 -9.67 -13.30
CA PRO A 75 5.20 -10.74 -12.41
C PRO A 75 3.92 -10.43 -11.63
N LEU A 76 3.67 -9.17 -11.25
CA LEU A 76 2.49 -8.78 -10.46
C LEU A 76 1.20 -8.75 -11.29
N SER A 77 1.29 -8.43 -12.58
CA SER A 77 0.16 -8.47 -13.52
C SER A 77 -0.38 -9.87 -13.80
N LEU A 78 0.32 -10.92 -13.36
CA LEU A 78 -0.15 -12.31 -13.45
C LEU A 78 -1.34 -12.60 -12.52
N HIS A 79 -1.62 -11.72 -11.54
CA HIS A 79 -2.74 -11.90 -10.63
C HIS A 79 -3.91 -10.95 -10.97
N PRO A 80 -5.09 -11.47 -11.33
CA PRO A 80 -6.17 -10.67 -11.92
C PRO A 80 -6.77 -9.61 -10.99
N THR A 81 -6.59 -9.74 -9.67
CA THR A 81 -7.08 -8.76 -8.68
C THR A 81 -6.05 -7.72 -8.27
N LEU A 82 -4.79 -7.86 -8.70
CA LEU A 82 -3.68 -6.97 -8.35
C LEU A 82 -3.45 -5.96 -9.47
N ARG A 83 -4.20 -4.86 -9.42
CA ARG A 83 -3.89 -3.68 -10.22
C ARG A 83 -2.73 -2.93 -9.58
N THR A 84 -1.57 -2.91 -10.25
CA THR A 84 -0.43 -2.10 -9.85
C THR A 84 -0.54 -0.70 -10.44
N CYS A 85 -0.44 0.33 -9.60
CA CYS A 85 -0.40 1.72 -10.06
C CYS A 85 1.05 2.21 -10.22
N SER A 86 1.30 3.15 -11.12
CA SER A 86 2.65 3.65 -11.38
C SER A 86 3.27 4.37 -10.17
N SER A 87 4.61 4.45 -10.12
CA SER A 87 5.32 5.26 -9.12
C SER A 87 4.80 6.70 -9.04
N ASP A 88 4.49 7.33 -10.17
CA ASP A 88 3.90 8.68 -10.20
C ASP A 88 2.53 8.74 -9.51
N THR A 89 1.71 7.70 -9.71
CA THR A 89 0.38 7.61 -9.08
C THR A 89 0.49 7.47 -7.57
N ILE A 90 1.47 6.68 -7.10
CA ILE A 90 1.79 6.49 -5.69
C ILE A 90 2.31 7.80 -5.08
N LEU A 91 3.30 8.44 -5.71
CA LEU A 91 3.87 9.70 -5.22
C LEU A 91 2.82 10.81 -5.15
N ARG A 92 1.89 10.85 -6.11
CA ARG A 92 0.77 11.79 -6.08
C ARG A 92 -0.17 11.51 -4.91
N ALA A 93 -0.48 10.24 -4.63
CA ALA A 93 -1.32 9.86 -3.50
C ALA A 93 -0.66 10.20 -2.15
N ILE A 94 0.65 9.96 -2.02
CA ILE A 94 1.40 10.35 -0.83
C ILE A 94 1.31 11.86 -0.64
N LYS A 95 1.54 12.66 -1.68
CA LYS A 95 1.40 14.12 -1.62
C LYS A 95 0.00 14.58 -1.23
N GLU A 96 -1.05 13.91 -1.72
CA GLU A 96 -2.43 14.21 -1.35
C GLU A 96 -2.74 13.92 0.13
N LEU A 97 -2.07 12.91 0.71
CA LEU A 97 -2.28 12.49 2.10
C LEU A 97 -1.34 13.19 3.10
N THR A 98 -0.26 13.82 2.63
CA THR A 98 0.70 14.53 3.49
C THR A 98 0.08 15.78 4.10
N GLN A 99 0.16 15.88 5.44
CA GLN A 99 -0.16 17.08 6.20
C GLN A 99 1.14 17.71 6.74
N GLU A 100 1.21 19.05 6.76
CA GLU A 100 2.32 19.77 7.38
C GLU A 100 2.39 19.51 8.90
N ASN A 101 3.60 19.44 9.43
CA ASN A 101 3.81 19.30 10.86
C ASN A 101 3.58 20.62 11.59
N ILE A 102 3.08 20.53 12.81
CA ILE A 102 3.01 21.64 13.76
C ILE A 102 4.21 21.53 14.70
N SER A 103 5.04 22.56 14.72
CA SER A 103 6.18 22.64 15.61
C SER A 103 5.81 23.34 16.92
N TYR A 104 6.13 22.72 18.04
CA TYR A 104 6.01 23.32 19.37
C TYR A 104 7.38 23.43 20.03
N THR A 105 7.76 24.63 20.43
CA THR A 105 8.99 24.85 21.21
C THR A 105 8.65 24.94 22.68
N SER A 106 9.18 23.99 23.46
CA SER A 106 9.08 23.97 24.92
C SER A 106 9.81 25.13 25.58
N ASP A 107 9.45 25.44 26.83
CA ASP A 107 10.13 26.45 27.65
C ASP A 107 11.63 26.15 27.87
N MET A 108 12.05 24.90 27.67
CA MET A 108 13.46 24.47 27.69
C MET A 108 14.19 24.69 26.35
N GLY A 109 13.55 25.32 25.36
CA GLY A 109 14.12 25.59 24.04
C GLY A 109 14.16 24.40 23.08
N LYS A 110 13.55 23.26 23.43
CA LYS A 110 13.44 22.10 22.52
C LYS A 110 12.21 22.23 21.63
N THR A 111 12.40 22.09 20.32
CA THR A 111 11.31 22.04 19.33
C THR A 111 10.89 20.61 19.06
N TYR A 112 9.58 20.38 19.03
CA TYR A 112 8.94 19.10 18.79
C TYR A 112 7.97 19.24 17.62
N ASP A 113 8.10 18.38 16.63
CA ASP A 113 7.19 18.35 15.48
C ASP A 113 6.09 17.31 15.70
N PHE A 114 4.84 17.73 15.56
CA PHE A 114 3.67 16.90 15.66
C PHE A 114 2.92 16.89 14.33
N ASN A 115 2.63 15.71 13.81
CA ASN A 115 1.80 15.59 12.62
C ASN A 115 0.33 15.43 13.03
N THR A 116 -0.51 16.38 12.63
CA THR A 116 -1.95 16.39 12.94
C THR A 116 -2.82 15.85 11.80
N ALA A 117 -2.31 14.92 11.00
CA ALA A 117 -3.09 14.24 9.96
C ALA A 117 -4.21 13.37 10.58
N ASP A 118 -5.29 14.01 11.03
CA ASP A 118 -6.41 13.36 11.74
C ASP A 118 -7.02 12.20 10.94
N THR A 119 -7.12 12.36 9.62
CA THR A 119 -7.63 11.31 8.73
C THR A 119 -6.73 10.07 8.72
N LEU A 120 -5.41 10.25 8.62
CA LEU A 120 -4.45 9.14 8.65
C LEU A 120 -4.35 8.54 10.05
N ASN A 121 -4.38 9.35 11.10
CA ASN A 121 -4.41 8.89 12.48
C ASN A 121 -5.67 8.03 12.75
N THR A 122 -6.82 8.47 12.24
CA THR A 122 -8.08 7.71 12.32
C THR A 122 -7.96 6.39 11.56
N LEU A 123 -7.37 6.40 10.36
CA LEU A 123 -7.12 5.18 9.60
C LEU A 123 -6.24 4.21 10.37
N LEU A 124 -5.15 4.68 10.98
CA LEU A 124 -4.25 3.84 11.78
C LEU A 124 -4.97 3.19 12.97
N LEU A 125 -5.79 3.97 13.69
CA LEU A 125 -6.58 3.45 14.81
C LEU A 125 -7.60 2.40 14.36
N LYS A 126 -8.32 2.66 13.27
CA LYS A 126 -9.29 1.71 12.72
C LYS A 126 -8.61 0.44 12.21
N ALA A 127 -7.51 0.56 11.48
CA ALA A 127 -6.75 -0.56 10.95
C ALA A 127 -6.16 -1.43 12.08
N GLY A 128 -5.66 -0.82 13.16
CA GLY A 128 -5.16 -1.54 14.33
C GLY A 128 -6.25 -2.19 15.20
N SER A 129 -7.52 -1.84 14.98
CA SER A 129 -8.66 -2.38 15.71
C SER A 129 -9.40 -3.49 14.95
N ILE A 130 -8.88 -3.92 13.79
CA ILE A 130 -9.45 -5.02 13.01
C ILE A 130 -9.03 -6.34 13.69
N ASN A 131 -10.02 -7.11 14.12
CA ASN A 131 -9.84 -8.44 14.73
C ASN A 131 -9.71 -9.54 13.68
#